data_AF-A0A3B6ART0-F1
#
_entry.id   AF-A0A3B6ART0-F1
#
_cell.length_a   1.000
_cell.length_b   1.000
_cell.length_c   1.000
_cell.angle_alpha   90.00
_cell.angle_beta   90.00
_cell.angle_gamma   90.00
#
_symmetry.space_group_name_H-M   'P 1'
#
loop_
_entity.id
_entity.type
_entity.pdbx_description
1 polymer ?
#
loop_
_entity_poly.entity_id
_entity_poly.type
_entity_poly.pdbx_seq_one_letter_code
_entity_poly.pdbx_strand_id
1 'polypeptide(L)'
;MASAAYLETDENLEALISRIEQKSRKIETLLKSKPVEALKTALEGSPLKTRDERCKSANWIVVHRAMMAIRDIGGMFNSLDTEYYDILMKYLYRGLSTGDRPTCDQCLKIHEKLTERAGLGCILRSLADTVNTV
;
A
#
# COMPACT_ATOMS: atom_id res chain seq x y z
N MET A 1 -7.94 12.88 21.87
CA MET A 1 -7.88 11.50 21.34
C MET A 1 -9.14 11.24 20.54
N ALA A 2 -9.09 11.39 19.22
CA ALA A 2 -10.22 11.07 18.36
C ALA A 2 -10.22 9.56 18.10
N SER A 3 -11.20 8.86 18.66
CA SER A 3 -11.49 7.47 18.34
C SER A 3 -11.92 7.41 16.87
N ALA A 4 -10.99 7.11 15.97
CA ALA A 4 -11.35 6.71 14.61
C ALA A 4 -12.19 5.44 14.76
N ALA A 5 -13.47 5.52 14.42
CA ALA A 5 -14.41 4.40 14.52
C ALA A 5 -13.87 3.22 13.69
N TYR A 6 -13.29 2.23 14.36
CA TYR A 6 -12.84 0.99 13.73
C TYR A 6 -14.08 0.18 13.33
N LEU A 7 -14.04 -0.41 12.15
CA LEU A 7 -15.13 -1.22 11.58
C LEU A 7 -15.15 -2.64 12.19
N GLU A 8 -15.20 -2.74 13.52
CA GLU A 8 -15.04 -4.01 14.26
C GLU A 8 -16.37 -4.72 14.56
N THR A 9 -17.16 -4.99 13.52
CA THR A 9 -18.25 -5.99 13.59
C THR A 9 -17.97 -7.09 12.57
N ASP A 10 -18.28 -8.35 12.89
CA ASP A 10 -17.98 -9.50 12.00
C ASP A 10 -18.55 -9.30 10.58
N GLU A 11 -19.77 -8.76 10.47
CA GLU A 11 -20.41 -8.42 9.19
C GLU A 11 -19.62 -7.36 8.39
N ASN A 12 -19.02 -6.38 9.08
CA ASN A 12 -18.17 -5.37 8.44
C ASN A 12 -16.82 -5.94 7.99
N LEU A 13 -16.26 -6.93 8.70
CA LEU A 13 -15.01 -7.60 8.32
C LEU A 13 -15.21 -8.45 7.06
N GLU A 14 -16.27 -9.25 6.99
CA GLU A 14 -16.59 -10.06 5.80
C GLU A 14 -16.83 -9.17 4.56
N ALA A 15 -17.58 -8.08 4.72
CA ALA A 15 -17.74 -7.10 3.66
C ALA A 15 -16.41 -6.48 3.22
N LEU A 16 -15.48 -6.25 4.16
CA LEU A 16 -14.15 -5.72 3.86
C LEU A 16 -13.29 -6.74 3.10
N ILE A 17 -13.29 -8.01 3.51
CA ILE A 17 -12.59 -9.10 2.82
C ILE A 17 -13.12 -9.23 1.39
N SER A 18 -14.44 -9.25 1.21
CA SER A 18 -15.06 -9.31 -0.12
C SER A 18 -14.62 -8.15 -1.03
N ARG A 19 -14.53 -6.92 -0.48
CA ARG A 19 -14.00 -5.75 -1.21
C ARG A 19 -12.53 -5.93 -1.59
N ILE A 20 -11.69 -6.46 -0.69
CA ILE A 20 -10.28 -6.73 -0.97
C ILE A 20 -10.16 -7.77 -2.10
N GLU A 21 -10.96 -8.83 -2.10
CA GLU A 21 -10.96 -9.85 -3.16
C GLU A 21 -11.40 -9.28 -4.51
N GLN A 22 -12.47 -8.47 -4.53
CA GLN A 22 -12.91 -7.77 -5.74
C GLN A 22 -11.80 -6.86 -6.29
N LYS A 23 -11.14 -6.12 -5.39
CA LYS A 23 -10.00 -5.26 -5.72
C LYS A 23 -8.83 -6.08 -6.28
N SER A 24 -8.53 -7.23 -5.68
CA SER A 24 -7.48 -8.15 -6.14
C SER A 24 -7.71 -8.58 -7.59
N ARG A 25 -8.93 -9.00 -7.95
CA ARG A 25 -9.26 -9.41 -9.34
C ARG A 25 -9.07 -8.28 -10.36
N LYS A 26 -9.47 -7.05 -10.00
CA LYS A 26 -9.26 -5.86 -10.84
C LYS A 26 -7.76 -5.62 -11.06
N ILE A 27 -6.98 -5.71 -9.99
CA ILE A 27 -5.52 -5.51 -10.03
C ILE A 27 -4.83 -6.58 -10.87
N GLU A 28 -5.18 -7.86 -10.73
CA GLU A 28 -4.63 -8.93 -11.57
C GLU A 28 -4.84 -8.68 -13.08
N THR A 29 -5.95 -8.05 -13.44
CA THR A 29 -6.20 -7.65 -14.82
C THR A 29 -5.30 -6.48 -15.25
N LEU A 30 -5.17 -5.45 -14.40
CA LEU A 30 -4.34 -4.27 -14.67
C LEU A 30 -2.85 -4.61 -14.72
N LEU A 31 -2.36 -5.56 -13.91
CA LEU A 31 -0.94 -5.92 -13.87
C LEU A 31 -0.38 -6.42 -15.20
N LYS A 32 -1.26 -6.89 -16.11
CA LYS A 32 -0.85 -7.37 -17.44
C LYS A 32 -0.38 -6.26 -18.37
N SER A 33 -0.88 -5.03 -18.20
CA SER A 33 -0.64 -3.94 -19.16
C SER A 33 -0.41 -2.57 -18.52
N LYS A 34 -0.87 -2.35 -17.28
CA LYS A 34 -0.89 -1.06 -16.60
C LYS A 34 -0.53 -1.20 -15.11
N PRO A 35 0.73 -1.51 -14.79
CA PRO A 35 1.15 -1.77 -13.41
C PRO A 35 1.05 -0.54 -12.50
N VAL A 36 1.21 0.68 -13.03
CA VAL A 36 1.02 1.92 -12.25
C VAL A 36 -0.45 2.14 -11.88
N GLU A 37 -1.38 1.89 -12.82
CA GLU A 37 -2.83 1.96 -12.54
C GLU A 37 -3.24 0.88 -11.53
N ALA A 38 -2.62 -0.30 -11.61
CA ALA A 38 -2.80 -1.37 -10.63
C ALA A 38 -2.34 -0.95 -9.23
N LEU A 39 -1.19 -0.29 -9.11
CA LEU A 39 -0.69 0.22 -7.83
C LEU A 39 -1.61 1.31 -7.26
N LYS A 40 -2.04 2.28 -8.08
CA LYS A 40 -3.00 3.30 -7.66
C LYS A 40 -4.29 2.67 -7.14
N THR A 41 -4.84 1.70 -7.87
CA THR A 41 -6.02 0.94 -7.45
C THR A 41 -5.77 0.19 -6.14
N ALA A 42 -4.57 -0.36 -5.92
CA ALA A 42 -4.23 -1.09 -4.69
C ALA A 42 -4.20 -0.17 -3.46
N LEU A 43 -3.64 1.03 -3.62
CA LEU A 43 -3.51 2.04 -2.57
C LEU A 43 -4.83 2.76 -2.27
N GLU A 44 -5.75 2.81 -3.24
CA GLU A 44 -7.08 3.40 -3.07
C GLU A 44 -7.85 2.73 -1.91
N GLY A 45 -8.46 3.57 -1.07
CA GLY A 45 -9.18 3.14 0.13
C GLY A 45 -8.29 2.62 1.27
N SER A 46 -6.96 2.72 1.14
CA SER A 46 -6.02 2.45 2.24
C SER A 46 -5.76 3.74 3.04
N PRO A 47 -5.50 3.66 4.36
CA PRO A 47 -5.48 2.44 5.17
C PRO A 47 -6.85 1.79 5.36
N LEU A 48 -6.86 0.47 5.55
CA LEU A 48 -8.05 -0.23 6.01
C LEU A 48 -8.31 0.22 7.45
N LYS A 49 -9.46 0.86 7.70
CA LYS A 49 -9.87 1.35 9.03
C LYS A 49 -10.26 0.20 9.98
N THR A 50 -9.36 -0.78 10.13
CA THR A 50 -9.55 -2.02 10.89
C THR A 50 -8.27 -2.40 11.61
N ARG A 51 -8.41 -3.09 12.75
CA ARG A 51 -7.30 -3.73 13.46
C ARG A 51 -7.11 -5.19 13.09
N ASP A 52 -8.03 -5.77 12.32
CA ASP A 52 -7.96 -7.19 11.95
C ASP A 52 -6.79 -7.46 11.00
N GLU A 53 -5.86 -8.29 11.49
CA GLU A 53 -4.62 -8.62 10.78
C GLU A 53 -4.85 -9.44 9.50
N ARG A 54 -5.98 -10.16 9.40
CA ARG A 54 -6.31 -10.93 8.19
C ARG A 54 -6.65 -9.96 7.05
N CYS A 55 -7.45 -8.94 7.33
CA CYS A 55 -7.78 -7.87 6.38
C CYS A 55 -6.53 -7.11 5.94
N LYS A 56 -5.67 -6.72 6.89
CA LYS A 56 -4.39 -6.06 6.57
C LYS A 56 -3.50 -6.95 5.71
N SER A 57 -3.37 -8.22 6.04
CA SER A 57 -2.56 -9.18 5.27
C SER A 57 -3.11 -9.42 3.87
N ALA A 58 -4.42 -9.55 3.73
CA ALA A 58 -5.07 -9.68 2.43
C ALA A 58 -4.82 -8.44 1.55
N ASN A 59 -4.94 -7.22 2.11
CA ASN A 59 -4.66 -5.99 1.36
C ASN A 59 -3.18 -5.85 1.02
N TRP A 60 -2.29 -6.25 1.92
CA TRP A 60 -0.85 -6.27 1.63
C TRP A 60 -0.49 -7.14 0.45
N ILE A 61 -1.04 -8.35 0.33
CA ILE A 61 -0.78 -9.24 -0.81
C ILE A 61 -1.08 -8.51 -2.13
N VAL A 62 -2.17 -7.74 -2.16
CA VAL A 62 -2.60 -6.98 -3.32
C VAL A 62 -1.64 -5.83 -3.64
N VAL A 63 -1.26 -5.04 -2.63
CA VAL A 63 -0.32 -3.92 -2.80
C VAL A 63 1.08 -4.40 -3.17
N HIS A 64 1.57 -5.45 -2.50
CA HIS A 64 2.88 -6.07 -2.75
C HIS A 64 3.00 -6.54 -4.19
N ARG A 65 2.01 -7.27 -4.71
CA ARG A 65 1.98 -7.70 -6.12
C ARG A 65 2.09 -6.52 -7.08
N ALA A 66 1.38 -5.42 -6.80
CA ALA A 66 1.44 -4.23 -7.63
C ALA A 66 2.81 -3.53 -7.56
N MET A 67 3.39 -3.40 -6.36
CA MET A 67 4.73 -2.84 -6.17
C MET A 67 5.81 -3.64 -6.90
N MET A 68 5.73 -4.98 -6.85
CA MET A 68 6.69 -5.88 -7.49
C MET A 68 6.57 -5.88 -9.02
N ALA A 69 5.42 -5.47 -9.58
CA ALA A 69 5.24 -5.37 -11.03
C ALA A 69 5.82 -4.07 -11.64
N ILE A 70 6.18 -3.08 -10.82
CA ILE A 70 6.76 -1.83 -11.28
C ILE A 70 8.20 -2.05 -11.76
N ARG A 71 8.44 -1.82 -13.05
CA ARG A 71 9.78 -1.86 -13.66
C ARG A 71 10.41 -0.48 -13.80
N ASP A 72 9.61 0.49 -14.23
CA ASP A 72 10.03 1.89 -14.35
C ASP A 72 9.51 2.70 -13.16
N ILE A 73 10.36 2.84 -12.15
CA ILE A 73 10.06 3.58 -10.92
C ILE A 73 9.96 5.09 -11.20
N GLY A 74 10.79 5.61 -12.11
CA GLY A 74 10.75 7.03 -12.48
C GLY A 74 9.43 7.40 -13.15
N GLY A 75 9.00 6.60 -14.13
CA GLY A 75 7.72 6.74 -14.81
C GLY A 75 6.51 6.51 -13.90
N MET A 76 6.61 5.59 -12.92
CA MET A 76 5.59 5.41 -11.90
C MET A 76 5.33 6.72 -11.14
N PHE A 77 6.37 7.41 -10.67
CA PHE A 77 6.21 8.68 -9.95
C PHE A 77 5.79 9.87 -10.82
N ASN A 78 5.90 9.77 -12.15
CA ASN A 78 5.31 10.77 -13.04
C ASN A 78 3.79 10.61 -13.18
N SER A 79 3.25 9.42 -12.89
CA SER A 79 1.82 9.09 -13.04
C SER A 79 1.07 8.93 -11.72
N LEU A 80 1.78 8.66 -10.62
CA LEU A 80 1.19 8.44 -9.30
C LEU A 80 0.90 9.77 -8.62
N ASP A 81 -0.33 9.95 -8.13
CA ASP A 81 -0.73 11.16 -7.42
C ASP A 81 -0.02 11.28 -6.07
N THR A 82 0.32 12.51 -5.69
CA THR A 82 1.05 12.81 -4.45
C THR A 82 0.27 12.43 -3.18
N GLU A 83 -1.06 12.31 -3.26
CA GLU A 83 -1.89 11.84 -2.14
C GLU A 83 -1.55 10.40 -1.70
N TYR A 84 -0.99 9.59 -2.61
CA TYR A 84 -0.63 8.20 -2.31
C TYR A 84 0.76 8.03 -1.72
N TYR A 85 1.56 9.09 -1.62
CA TYR A 85 2.96 9.00 -1.21
C TYR A 85 3.12 8.53 0.23
N ASP A 86 2.37 9.11 1.16
CA ASP A 86 2.46 8.74 2.57
C ASP A 86 2.01 7.29 2.82
N ILE A 87 0.94 6.84 2.14
CA ILE A 87 0.45 5.46 2.27
C ILE A 87 1.39 4.47 1.58
N LEU A 88 1.99 4.83 0.44
CA LEU A 88 3.02 4.03 -0.20
C LEU A 88 4.24 3.87 0.73
N MET A 89 4.68 4.93 1.39
CA MET A 89 5.81 4.87 2.33
C MET A 89 5.57 3.87 3.47
N LYS A 90 4.35 3.81 4.02
CA LYS A 90 3.98 2.81 5.02
C LYS A 90 4.09 1.38 4.49
N TYR A 91 3.59 1.15 3.27
CA TYR A 91 3.70 -0.16 2.61
C TYR A 91 5.15 -0.55 2.28
N LEU A 92 6.03 0.41 1.99
CA LEU A 92 7.45 0.15 1.82
C LEU A 92 8.08 -0.35 3.13
N TYR A 93 7.80 0.28 4.27
CA TYR A 93 8.30 -0.23 5.57
C TYR A 93 7.71 -1.59 5.94
N ARG A 94 6.43 -1.83 5.64
CA ARG A 94 5.85 -3.17 5.76
C ARG A 94 6.59 -4.17 4.89
N GLY A 95 6.88 -3.86 3.63
CA GLY A 95 7.67 -4.71 2.74
C GLY A 95 9.08 -4.99 3.24
N LEU A 96 9.78 -3.96 3.75
CA LEU A 96 11.11 -4.11 4.34
C LEU A 96 11.12 -5.02 5.56
N SER A 97 10.05 -5.01 6.37
CA SER A 97 9.91 -5.89 7.53
C SER A 97 9.80 -7.39 7.17
N THR A 98 9.50 -7.73 5.91
CA THR A 98 9.43 -9.14 5.48
C THR A 98 10.78 -9.82 5.45
N GLY A 99 11.88 -9.06 5.28
CA GLY A 99 13.23 -9.60 5.12
C GLY A 99 13.49 -10.36 3.81
N ASP A 100 12.49 -10.48 2.94
CA ASP A 100 12.63 -11.12 1.62
C ASP A 100 13.46 -10.23 0.69
N ARG A 101 14.57 -10.77 0.17
CA ARG A 101 15.55 -9.97 -0.56
C ARG A 101 14.96 -9.27 -1.81
N PRO A 102 14.25 -9.95 -2.72
CA PRO A 102 13.59 -9.27 -3.85
C PRO A 102 12.64 -8.15 -3.41
N THR A 103 11.86 -8.38 -2.37
CA THR A 103 10.92 -7.39 -1.83
C THR A 103 11.68 -6.19 -1.25
N CYS A 104 12.70 -6.43 -0.44
CA CYS A 104 13.51 -5.37 0.16
C CYS A 104 14.23 -4.53 -0.91
N ASP A 105 14.83 -5.16 -1.92
CA ASP A 105 15.52 -4.46 -3.01
C ASP A 105 14.55 -3.54 -3.77
N GLN A 106 13.34 -4.01 -4.06
CA GLN A 106 12.32 -3.19 -4.71
C GLN A 106 11.84 -2.06 -3.80
N CYS A 107 11.61 -2.34 -2.51
CA CYS A 107 11.18 -1.33 -1.55
C CYS A 107 12.22 -0.21 -1.41
N LEU A 108 13.51 -0.54 -1.35
CA LEU A 108 14.58 0.45 -1.24
C LEU A 108 14.67 1.36 -2.47
N LYS A 109 14.55 0.80 -3.68
CA LYS A 109 14.56 1.60 -4.92
C LYS A 109 13.36 2.56 -5.01
N ILE A 110 12.17 2.08 -4.64
CA ILE A 110 10.97 2.93 -4.61
C ILE A 110 11.11 3.99 -3.50
N HIS A 111 11.62 3.62 -2.33
CA HIS A 111 11.81 4.50 -1.19
C HIS A 111 12.77 5.66 -1.53
N GLU A 112 13.92 5.36 -2.13
CA GLU A 112 14.89 6.36 -2.60
C GLU A 112 14.18 7.39 -3.49
N LYS A 113 13.49 6.92 -4.54
CA LYS A 113 12.85 7.82 -5.49
C LYS A 113 11.65 8.58 -4.91
N LEU A 114 10.89 7.95 -4.02
CA LEU A 114 9.81 8.60 -3.28
C LEU A 114 10.36 9.74 -2.42
N THR A 115 11.47 9.49 -1.71
CA THR A 115 12.11 10.47 -0.83
C THR A 115 12.66 11.66 -1.62
N GLU A 116 13.26 11.42 -2.79
CA GLU A 116 13.68 12.50 -3.70
C GLU A 116 12.52 13.41 -4.13
N ARG A 117 11.33 12.83 -4.38
CA ARG A 117 10.15 13.55 -4.88
C ARG A 117 9.35 14.25 -3.78
N ALA A 118 9.16 13.56 -2.65
CA ALA A 118 8.25 13.98 -1.57
C ALA A 118 8.99 14.66 -0.40
N GLY A 119 10.31 14.52 -0.34
CA GLY A 119 11.14 14.94 0.78
C GLY A 119 10.99 14.06 2.02
N LEU A 120 11.74 14.41 3.07
CA LEU A 120 11.81 13.66 4.33
C LEU A 120 10.49 13.68 5.12
N GLY A 121 9.58 14.61 4.83
CA GLY A 121 8.29 14.70 5.52
C GLY A 121 7.43 13.44 5.37
N CYS A 122 7.52 12.76 4.21
CA CYS A 122 6.81 11.50 3.96
C CYS A 122 7.28 10.37 4.90
N ILE A 123 8.61 10.30 5.14
CA ILE A 123 9.20 9.37 6.10
C ILE A 123 8.71 9.69 7.52
N LEU A 124 8.82 10.95 7.94
CA LEU A 124 8.44 11.37 9.29
C LEU A 124 6.97 11.09 9.60
N ARG A 125 6.06 11.35 8.64
CA ARG A 125 4.63 11.04 8.81
C ARG A 125 4.35 9.54 8.87
N SER A 126 5.11 8.73 8.13
CA SER A 126 5.03 7.26 8.20
C SER A 126 5.49 6.74 9.57
N LEU A 127 6.63 7.22 10.07
CA LEU A 127 7.17 6.81 11.38
C LEU A 127 6.36 7.34 12.57
N ALA A 128 5.74 8.51 12.43
CA ALA A 128 4.89 9.10 13.47
C ALA A 128 3.49 8.46 13.54
N ASP A 129 3.09 7.65 12.55
CA ASP A 129 1.82 6.95 12.60
C ASP A 129 1.85 5.82 13.62
N THR A 130 1.21 6.05 14.76
CA THR A 130 1.06 5.05 15.83
C THR A 130 -0.09 4.08 15.57
N VAL A 131 -0.91 4.33 14.56
CA VAL A 131 -2.03 3.48 14.19
C VAL A 131 -1.56 2.57 13.06
N ASN A 132 -0.98 1.42 13.42
CA ASN A 132 -0.53 0.43 12.44
C ASN A 132 -1.70 -0.06 11.57
N THR A 133 -1.86 0.57 10.42
CA THR A 133 -3.05 0.47 9.57
C THR A 133 -2.77 -0.16 8.21
N VAL A 134 -1.51 -0.51 7.92
CA VAL A 134 -1.10 -1.08 6.63
C VAL A 134 -0.71 -2.53 6.71
#